data_AF-A0A925AZ12-F1
#
_entry.id   AF-A0A925AZ12-F1
#
_cell.length_a   1.000
_cell.length_b   1.000
_cell.length_c   1.000
_cell.angle_alpha   90.00
_cell.angle_beta   90.00
_cell.angle_gamma   90.00
#
_symmetry.space_group_name_H-M   'P 1'
#
loop_
_entity.id
_entity.type
_entity.pdbx_description
1 polymer ?
#
loop_
_entity_poly.entity_id
_entity_poly.type
_entity_poly.pdbx_seq_one_letter_code
_entity_poly.pdbx_strand_id
1 'polypeptide(L)'
;KNLPRIETDRHALAVLIYMYLLYRHPLRGRKVHDVDPQRDEILTMGEKALFIEHPTDASNRPNLNDVKPSELPWADVEKIPYTVCGPYLKILFERAFIEGLHEPAKRPTADEWEQALIKTVDLMQPCQNPKCEQKWFVFDNTLKPVCPFCGTVYKGQLPVLNLYSARGKDNYLPDNYRIMVYSNQYLYAWHANRNVSPNEKLADIHKKPIGYFVFHQNKWVFVNQTLPKMKDLTEDKDVPINSMVEITDGKKLLLSDEDGGRLVLVQMVNG
;
A
#
# COMPACT_ATOMS: atom_id res chain seq x y z
N LYS A 1 0.10 -34.06 17.56
CA LYS A 1 0.77 -33.34 16.46
C LYS A 1 -0.31 -32.73 15.58
N ASN A 2 -0.43 -31.40 15.54
CA ASN A 2 -1.29 -30.76 14.55
C ASN A 2 -0.57 -30.80 13.21
N LEU A 3 -1.21 -31.40 12.20
CA LEU A 3 -0.71 -31.42 10.83
C LEU A 3 -0.62 -29.98 10.28
N PRO A 4 0.33 -29.69 9.37
CA PRO A 4 0.36 -28.43 8.63
C PRO A 4 -1.00 -28.15 8.02
N ARG A 5 -1.48 -26.91 8.17
CA ARG A 5 -2.77 -26.49 7.64
C ARG A 5 -2.69 -25.07 7.13
N ILE A 6 -3.53 -24.74 6.16
CA ILE A 6 -3.50 -23.43 5.49
C ILE A 6 -3.65 -22.27 6.48
N GLU A 7 -4.40 -22.46 7.57
CA GLU A 7 -4.62 -21.42 8.57
C GLU A 7 -3.36 -21.10 9.39
N THR A 8 -2.50 -22.09 9.64
CA THR A 8 -1.21 -21.85 10.31
C THR A 8 -0.25 -21.11 9.39
N ASP A 9 -0.27 -21.44 8.09
CA ASP A 9 0.57 -20.76 7.09
C ASP A 9 0.13 -19.30 6.89
N ARG A 10 -1.18 -19.03 6.88
CA ARG A 10 -1.71 -17.65 6.81
C ARG A 10 -1.25 -16.79 7.99
N HIS A 11 -1.18 -17.36 9.19
CA HIS A 11 -0.67 -16.64 10.36
C HIS A 11 0.83 -16.37 10.22
N ALA A 12 1.62 -17.38 9.85
CA ALA A 12 3.06 -17.23 9.65
C ALA A 12 3.37 -16.17 8.57
N LEU A 13 2.62 -16.17 7.46
CA LEU A 13 2.76 -15.16 6.41
C LEU A 13 2.50 -13.74 6.94
N ALA A 14 1.43 -13.52 7.70
CA ALA A 14 1.12 -12.22 8.29
C ALA A 14 2.25 -11.75 9.22
N VAL A 15 2.77 -12.64 10.07
CA VAL A 15 3.90 -12.35 10.98
C VAL A 15 5.13 -11.94 10.18
N LEU A 16 5.48 -12.69 9.12
CA LEU A 16 6.64 -12.39 8.28
C LEU A 16 6.50 -11.04 7.57
N ILE A 17 5.35 -10.76 6.95
CA ILE A 17 5.10 -9.46 6.30
C ILE A 17 5.25 -8.31 7.28
N TYR A 18 4.66 -8.43 8.47
CA TYR A 18 4.79 -7.42 9.53
C TYR A 18 6.26 -7.23 9.93
N MET A 19 6.99 -8.32 10.16
CA MET A 19 8.41 -8.25 10.53
C MET A 19 9.31 -7.66 9.44
N TYR A 20 9.05 -7.96 8.16
CA TYR A 20 9.84 -7.41 7.06
C TYR A 20 9.59 -5.90 6.86
N LEU A 21 8.38 -5.43 7.13
CA LEU A 21 8.02 -4.01 6.94
C LEU A 21 8.32 -3.14 8.17
N LEU A 22 8.21 -3.70 9.38
CA LEU A 22 8.26 -2.94 10.64
C LEU A 22 9.37 -3.39 11.58
N TYR A 23 10.19 -4.36 11.19
CA TYR A 23 11.40 -4.82 11.90
C TYR A 23 11.18 -5.20 13.38
N ARG A 24 9.96 -5.65 13.72
CA ARG A 24 9.58 -6.12 15.06
C ARG A 24 8.54 -7.22 14.97
N HIS A 25 8.38 -8.01 16.03
CA HIS A 25 7.39 -9.10 16.06
C HIS A 25 6.01 -8.58 16.51
N PRO A 26 4.90 -8.92 15.83
CA PRO A 26 3.58 -8.37 16.14
C PRO A 26 3.01 -8.80 17.51
N LEU A 27 3.56 -9.86 18.11
CA LEU A 27 3.11 -10.39 19.41
C LEU A 27 4.13 -10.26 20.55
N ARG A 28 5.39 -9.89 20.28
CA ARG A 28 6.42 -9.78 21.35
C ARG A 28 6.46 -8.37 21.90
N GLY A 29 5.74 -8.17 22.99
CA GLY A 29 5.75 -6.93 23.76
C GLY A 29 6.21 -7.17 25.19
N ARG A 30 5.76 -6.31 26.12
CA ARG A 30 6.15 -6.38 27.54
C ARG A 30 5.34 -7.36 28.39
N LYS A 31 4.24 -7.91 27.85
CA LYS A 31 3.29 -8.68 28.67
C LYS A 31 3.89 -10.04 28.99
N VAL A 32 3.98 -10.36 30.27
CA VAL A 32 4.42 -11.65 30.79
C VAL A 32 3.20 -12.36 31.36
N HIS A 33 2.97 -13.58 30.90
CA HIS A 33 1.86 -14.46 31.29
C HIS A 33 2.28 -15.56 32.27
N ASP A 34 3.57 -15.90 32.31
CA ASP A 34 4.13 -16.89 33.23
C ASP A 34 5.57 -16.54 33.65
N VAL A 35 5.97 -17.00 34.83
CA VAL A 35 7.36 -16.85 35.30
C VAL A 35 8.30 -17.86 34.65
N ASP A 36 7.77 -19.00 34.19
CA ASP A 36 8.50 -19.96 33.39
C ASP A 36 8.60 -19.48 31.94
N PRO A 37 9.80 -19.24 31.39
CA PRO A 37 9.94 -18.67 30.05
C PRO A 37 9.37 -19.53 28.92
N GLN A 38 9.41 -20.86 29.05
CA GLN A 38 8.89 -21.75 28.00
C GLN A 38 7.36 -21.71 27.98
N ARG A 39 6.74 -21.75 29.15
CA ARG A 39 5.29 -21.61 29.31
C ARG A 39 4.82 -20.22 28.89
N ASP A 40 5.57 -19.19 29.24
CA ASP A 40 5.29 -17.82 28.80
C ASP A 40 5.29 -17.70 27.27
N GLU A 41 6.29 -18.28 26.60
CA GLU A 41 6.36 -18.28 25.13
C GLU A 41 5.17 -19.00 24.49
N ILE A 42 4.76 -20.15 25.03
CA ILE A 42 3.58 -20.89 24.57
C ILE A 42 2.31 -20.04 24.70
N LEU A 43 2.16 -19.31 25.80
CA LEU A 43 0.99 -18.46 26.05
C LEU A 43 1.00 -17.22 25.16
N THR A 44 2.15 -16.53 25.06
CA THR A 44 2.34 -15.31 24.27
C THR A 44 2.15 -15.55 22.77
N MET A 45 2.53 -16.73 22.27
CA MET A 45 2.37 -17.09 20.85
C MET A 45 1.10 -17.90 20.56
N GLY A 46 0.33 -18.22 21.60
CA GLY A 46 -0.84 -19.11 21.52
C GLY A 46 -2.08 -18.49 22.12
N GLU A 47 -2.64 -19.15 23.13
CA GLU A 47 -3.95 -18.82 23.71
C GLU A 47 -4.06 -17.40 24.24
N LYS A 48 -2.96 -16.82 24.76
CA LYS A 48 -2.94 -15.46 25.32
C LYS A 48 -2.29 -14.43 24.39
N ALA A 49 -2.06 -14.79 23.13
CA ALA A 49 -1.49 -13.89 22.14
C ALA A 49 -2.28 -12.56 22.08
N LEU A 50 -1.54 -11.46 22.09
CA LEU A 50 -2.08 -10.12 22.04
C LEU A 50 -1.22 -9.27 21.12
N PHE A 51 -1.85 -8.60 20.15
CA PHE A 51 -1.16 -7.69 19.24
C PHE A 51 -0.51 -6.53 20.01
N ILE A 52 0.76 -6.26 19.73
CA ILE A 52 1.52 -5.21 20.44
C ILE A 52 0.96 -3.80 20.19
N GLU A 53 0.18 -3.62 19.12
CA GLU A 53 -0.49 -2.38 18.73
C GLU A 53 -2.02 -2.50 18.83
N HIS A 54 -2.53 -3.38 19.69
CA HIS A 54 -3.97 -3.54 19.87
C HIS A 54 -4.62 -2.21 20.28
N PRO A 55 -5.68 -1.74 19.58
CA PRO A 55 -6.19 -0.37 19.73
C PRO A 55 -6.82 -0.12 21.11
N THR A 56 -7.36 -1.15 21.76
CA THR A 56 -8.06 -1.06 23.05
C THR A 56 -7.35 -1.77 24.20
N ASP A 57 -6.22 -2.46 23.95
CA ASP A 57 -5.45 -3.16 24.99
C ASP A 57 -3.95 -2.87 24.82
N ALA A 58 -3.46 -1.88 25.56
CA ALA A 58 -2.05 -1.48 25.56
C ALA A 58 -1.17 -2.33 26.50
N SER A 59 -1.69 -3.40 27.10
CA SER A 59 -0.93 -4.20 28.08
C SER A 59 0.29 -4.88 27.46
N ASN A 60 0.24 -5.24 26.17
CA ASN A 60 1.36 -5.83 25.43
C ASN A 60 2.14 -4.84 24.55
N ARG A 61 2.05 -3.52 24.76
CA ARG A 61 2.96 -2.59 24.06
C ARG A 61 4.43 -2.84 24.49
N PRO A 62 5.43 -2.64 23.61
CA PRO A 62 6.84 -2.72 24.00
C PRO A 62 7.18 -1.72 25.11
N ASN A 63 8.05 -2.10 26.04
CA ASN A 63 8.61 -1.16 27.02
C ASN A 63 9.92 -0.58 26.49
N LEU A 64 9.94 0.70 26.14
CA LEU A 64 11.11 1.35 25.52
C LEU A 64 12.33 1.43 26.45
N ASN A 65 12.18 1.22 27.75
CA ASN A 65 13.31 1.12 28.68
C ASN A 65 14.06 -0.22 28.56
N ASP A 66 13.42 -1.24 28.00
CA ASP A 66 13.96 -2.61 27.92
C ASP A 66 14.40 -3.00 26.49
N VAL A 67 14.17 -2.11 25.50
CA VAL A 67 14.56 -2.35 24.10
C VAL A 67 16.00 -1.90 23.85
N LYS A 68 16.69 -2.60 22.94
CA LYS A 68 18.06 -2.23 22.57
C LYS A 68 18.03 -0.97 21.71
N PRO A 69 19.03 -0.07 21.81
CA PRO A 69 19.11 1.10 20.92
C PRO A 69 19.09 0.76 19.43
N SER A 70 19.59 -0.41 19.03
CA SER A 70 19.58 -0.90 17.64
C SER A 70 18.19 -1.26 17.12
N GLU A 71 17.20 -1.46 18.00
CA GLU A 71 15.82 -1.76 17.63
C GLU A 71 14.99 -0.47 17.45
N LEU A 72 15.52 0.68 17.84
CA LEU A 72 14.88 1.98 17.65
C LEU A 72 15.19 2.52 16.23
N PRO A 73 14.24 3.24 15.60
CA PRO A 73 12.94 3.65 16.13
C PRO A 73 11.85 2.58 16.00
N TRP A 74 12.14 1.42 15.41
CA TRP A 74 11.13 0.42 15.02
C TRP A 74 10.37 -0.18 16.20
N ALA A 75 11.02 -0.41 17.35
CA ALA A 75 10.34 -0.91 18.53
C ALA A 75 9.33 0.10 19.15
N ASP A 76 9.45 1.38 18.81
CA ASP A 76 8.52 2.43 19.24
C ASP A 76 7.30 2.48 18.32
N VAL A 77 6.25 1.78 18.74
CA VAL A 77 4.99 1.66 18.02
C VAL A 77 4.18 2.96 17.98
N GLU A 78 4.47 3.93 18.84
CA GLU A 78 3.81 5.24 18.81
C GLU A 78 4.50 6.16 17.79
N LYS A 79 5.81 6.02 17.62
CA LYS A 79 6.59 6.75 16.62
C LYS A 79 6.44 6.17 15.21
N ILE A 80 6.52 4.84 15.07
CA ILE A 80 6.38 4.12 13.80
C ILE A 80 5.24 3.10 13.92
N PRO A 81 3.98 3.54 13.94
CA PRO A 81 2.83 2.64 14.03
C PRO A 81 2.66 1.80 12.76
N TYR A 82 2.03 0.64 12.85
CA TYR A 82 1.73 -0.19 11.67
C TYR A 82 0.90 0.52 10.60
N THR A 83 0.22 1.62 10.96
CA THR A 83 -0.55 2.47 10.04
C THR A 83 0.34 3.20 9.02
N VAL A 84 1.65 3.30 9.24
CA VAL A 84 2.59 3.85 8.24
C VAL A 84 2.67 2.98 6.97
N CYS A 85 2.21 1.73 7.03
CA CYS A 85 2.10 0.83 5.89
C CYS A 85 0.89 1.16 4.98
N GLY A 86 0.14 2.21 5.30
CA GLY A 86 -0.96 2.70 4.47
C GLY A 86 -2.27 1.92 4.61
N PRO A 87 -3.30 2.34 3.86
CA PRO A 87 -4.68 1.92 4.09
C PRO A 87 -4.94 0.43 3.79
N TYR A 88 -4.22 -0.15 2.82
CA TYR A 88 -4.46 -1.53 2.39
C TYR A 88 -3.88 -2.54 3.37
N LEU A 89 -2.61 -2.38 3.76
CA LEU A 89 -1.94 -3.28 4.69
C LEU A 89 -2.47 -3.11 6.12
N LYS A 90 -2.83 -1.89 6.53
CA LYS A 90 -3.46 -1.63 7.85
C LYS A 90 -4.63 -2.58 8.12
N ILE A 91 -5.57 -2.65 7.19
CA ILE A 91 -6.78 -3.48 7.32
C ILE A 91 -6.41 -4.96 7.44
N LEU A 92 -5.41 -5.42 6.69
CA LEU A 92 -4.97 -6.81 6.76
C LEU A 92 -4.24 -7.13 8.07
N PHE A 93 -3.46 -6.19 8.63
CA PHE A 93 -2.86 -6.36 9.95
C PHE A 93 -3.92 -6.41 11.05
N GLU A 94 -4.92 -5.53 11.01
CA GLU A 94 -6.06 -5.56 11.93
C GLU A 94 -6.78 -6.91 11.83
N ARG A 95 -7.09 -7.36 10.62
CA ARG A 95 -7.78 -8.65 10.43
C ARG A 95 -6.91 -9.86 10.80
N ALA A 96 -5.58 -9.78 10.68
CA ALA A 96 -4.68 -10.88 11.02
C ALA A 96 -4.39 -10.98 12.53
N PHE A 97 -4.19 -9.84 13.20
CA PHE A 97 -3.69 -9.78 14.58
C PHE A 97 -4.72 -9.34 15.61
N ILE A 98 -5.92 -8.96 15.19
CA ILE A 98 -7.04 -8.67 16.09
C ILE A 98 -8.11 -9.74 15.89
N GLU A 99 -8.83 -9.71 14.76
CA GLU A 99 -9.93 -10.64 14.50
C GLU A 99 -9.43 -12.07 14.28
N GLY A 100 -8.51 -12.25 13.34
CA GLY A 100 -8.01 -13.55 12.91
C GLY A 100 -6.95 -14.16 13.83
N LEU A 101 -6.53 -13.46 14.88
CA LEU A 101 -5.53 -13.97 15.82
C LEU A 101 -6.06 -15.23 16.50
N HIS A 102 -7.27 -15.11 17.08
CA HIS A 102 -7.98 -16.19 17.78
C HIS A 102 -9.08 -16.84 16.93
N GLU A 103 -9.40 -16.29 15.76
CA GLU A 103 -10.35 -16.88 14.80
C GLU A 103 -9.67 -17.23 13.46
N PRO A 104 -9.07 -18.42 13.32
CA PRO A 104 -8.23 -18.75 12.15
C PRO A 104 -8.92 -18.60 10.79
N ALA A 105 -10.25 -18.77 10.73
CA ALA A 105 -11.03 -18.64 9.50
C ALA A 105 -11.09 -17.20 8.95
N LYS A 106 -10.88 -16.18 9.80
CA LYS A 106 -10.88 -14.76 9.41
C LYS A 106 -9.53 -14.25 8.91
N ARG A 107 -8.48 -15.07 9.01
CA ARG A 107 -7.11 -14.67 8.62
C ARG A 107 -7.04 -14.36 7.12
N PRO A 108 -6.32 -13.29 6.72
CA PRO A 108 -6.08 -13.00 5.32
C PRO A 108 -5.45 -14.14 4.53
N THR A 109 -5.87 -14.25 3.28
CA THR A 109 -5.26 -15.15 2.29
C THR A 109 -3.95 -14.57 1.74
N ALA A 110 -3.15 -15.41 1.09
CA ALA A 110 -1.92 -14.96 0.43
C ALA A 110 -2.21 -13.98 -0.73
N ASP A 111 -3.27 -14.23 -1.50
CA ASP A 111 -3.70 -13.36 -2.59
C ASP A 111 -4.06 -11.95 -2.08
N GLU A 112 -4.79 -11.84 -0.97
CA GLU A 112 -5.11 -10.52 -0.39
C GLU A 112 -3.85 -9.76 0.05
N TRP A 113 -2.84 -10.45 0.60
CA TRP A 113 -1.56 -9.82 0.93
C TRP A 113 -0.82 -9.34 -0.31
N GLU A 114 -0.73 -10.16 -1.35
CA GLU A 114 -0.10 -9.81 -2.62
C GLU A 114 -0.77 -8.57 -3.24
N GLN A 115 -2.10 -8.58 -3.35
CA GLN A 115 -2.87 -7.45 -3.88
C GLN A 115 -2.67 -6.18 -3.05
N ALA A 116 -2.68 -6.28 -1.71
CA ALA A 116 -2.45 -5.14 -0.84
C ALA A 116 -1.02 -4.58 -0.95
N LEU A 117 -0.01 -5.45 -1.09
CA LEU A 117 1.38 -5.05 -1.30
C LEU A 117 1.56 -4.30 -2.63
N ILE A 118 1.03 -4.85 -3.73
CA ILE A 118 1.05 -4.19 -5.05
C ILE A 118 0.43 -2.80 -4.96
N LYS A 119 -0.79 -2.70 -4.42
CA LYS A 119 -1.49 -1.42 -4.26
C LYS A 119 -0.73 -0.45 -3.34
N THR A 120 -0.02 -0.95 -2.33
CA THR A 120 0.75 -0.12 -1.40
C THR A 120 2.01 0.44 -2.07
N VAL A 121 2.66 -0.32 -2.96
CA VAL A 121 3.79 0.18 -3.76
C VAL A 121 3.35 1.37 -4.62
N ASP A 122 2.16 1.31 -5.22
CA ASP A 122 1.62 2.43 -6.00
C ASP A 122 1.20 3.64 -5.15
N LEU A 123 1.11 3.49 -3.83
CA LEU A 123 0.93 4.60 -2.89
C LEU A 123 2.24 5.18 -2.38
N MET A 124 3.39 4.61 -2.75
CA MET A 124 4.68 5.13 -2.32
C MET A 124 5.00 6.46 -2.98
N GLN A 125 5.58 7.38 -2.20
CA GLN A 125 6.02 8.68 -2.67
C GLN A 125 7.41 9.03 -2.13
N PRO A 126 8.24 9.74 -2.92
CA PRO A 126 9.59 10.09 -2.52
C PRO A 126 9.58 11.24 -1.51
N CYS A 127 10.25 11.05 -0.38
CA CYS A 127 10.43 12.10 0.60
C CYS A 127 11.31 13.22 0.04
N GLN A 128 10.81 14.46 0.10
CA GLN A 128 11.53 15.65 -0.37
C GLN A 128 12.76 16.00 0.51
N ASN A 129 12.90 15.38 1.68
CA ASN A 129 14.08 15.57 2.52
C ASN A 129 15.21 14.60 2.09
N PRO A 130 16.31 15.09 1.51
CA PRO A 130 17.41 14.24 1.06
C PRO A 130 18.10 13.51 2.21
N LYS A 131 17.97 13.98 3.46
CA LYS A 131 18.52 13.35 4.67
C LYS A 131 17.59 12.30 5.27
N CYS A 132 16.37 12.12 4.77
CA CYS A 132 15.49 11.04 5.21
C CYS A 132 16.16 9.69 4.93
N GLU A 133 16.30 8.83 5.93
CA GLU A 133 16.94 7.51 5.75
C GLU A 133 16.08 6.58 4.89
N GLN A 134 14.76 6.62 5.10
CA GLN A 134 13.82 5.75 4.39
C GLN A 134 13.62 6.15 2.92
N LYS A 135 13.93 7.40 2.56
CA LYS A 135 13.80 8.01 1.21
C LYS A 135 12.38 8.05 0.63
N TRP A 136 11.52 7.09 0.96
CA TRP A 136 10.16 6.93 0.47
C TRP A 136 9.23 6.64 1.64
N PHE A 137 7.95 6.93 1.45
CA PHE A 137 6.91 6.55 2.40
C PHE A 137 5.58 6.34 1.69
N VAL A 138 4.69 5.59 2.35
CA VAL A 138 3.34 5.35 1.84
C VAL A 138 2.48 6.57 2.12
N PHE A 139 1.77 7.07 1.11
CA PHE A 139 0.81 8.14 1.28
C PHE A 139 -0.40 7.66 2.10
N ASP A 140 -0.76 8.42 3.12
CA ASP A 140 -1.77 8.08 4.12
C ASP A 140 -3.17 8.62 3.80
N ASN A 141 -3.40 9.05 2.55
CA ASN A 141 -4.64 9.68 2.09
C ASN A 141 -4.98 11.03 2.74
N THR A 142 -4.02 11.70 3.40
CA THR A 142 -4.24 13.02 3.99
C THR A 142 -4.09 14.15 2.97
N LEU A 143 -4.73 15.30 3.24
CA LEU A 143 -4.56 16.51 2.43
C LEU A 143 -3.27 17.27 2.73
N LYS A 144 -2.55 16.90 3.79
CA LYS A 144 -1.28 17.52 4.22
C LYS A 144 -0.26 16.42 4.51
N PRO A 145 0.27 15.73 3.48
CA PRO A 145 1.11 14.58 3.69
C PRO A 145 2.42 14.96 4.41
N VAL A 146 2.73 14.19 5.44
CA VAL A 146 3.97 14.30 6.21
C VAL A 146 4.68 12.96 6.16
N CYS A 147 6.00 12.98 5.92
CA CYS A 147 6.79 11.76 5.98
C CYS A 147 6.80 11.23 7.43
N PRO A 148 6.28 10.01 7.70
CA PRO A 148 6.17 9.49 9.07
C PRO A 148 7.54 9.22 9.71
N PHE A 149 8.59 9.07 8.88
CA PHE A 149 9.93 8.72 9.36
C PHE A 149 10.76 9.93 9.79
N CYS A 150 10.59 11.08 9.15
CA CYS A 150 11.42 12.27 9.40
C CYS A 150 10.62 13.56 9.65
N GLY A 151 9.28 13.50 9.64
CA GLY A 151 8.41 14.65 9.89
C GLY A 151 8.41 15.72 8.80
N THR A 152 9.03 15.46 7.65
CA THR A 152 9.06 16.44 6.55
C THR A 152 7.67 16.56 5.93
N VAL A 153 7.11 17.77 6.00
CA VAL A 153 5.87 18.14 5.30
C VAL A 153 6.17 18.22 3.80
N TYR A 154 5.36 17.54 3.01
CA TYR A 154 5.44 17.62 1.56
C TYR A 154 5.00 19.01 1.07
N LYS A 155 5.66 19.56 0.06
CA LYS A 155 5.31 20.84 -0.56
C LYS A 155 5.03 20.70 -2.04
N GLY A 156 3.97 21.33 -2.52
CA GLY A 156 3.61 21.37 -3.93
C GLY A 156 2.40 20.51 -4.27
N GLN A 157 2.20 20.26 -5.56
CA GLN A 157 1.03 19.56 -6.07
C GLN A 157 1.31 18.07 -6.26
N LEU A 158 0.46 17.24 -5.66
CA LEU A 158 0.47 15.78 -5.76
C LEU A 158 -0.76 15.29 -6.51
N PRO A 159 -0.61 14.76 -7.73
CA PRO A 159 -1.69 14.06 -8.39
C PRO A 159 -1.89 12.69 -7.74
N VAL A 160 -3.15 12.37 -7.47
CA VAL A 160 -3.59 11.05 -7.01
C VAL A 160 -4.57 10.51 -8.05
N LEU A 161 -4.26 9.35 -8.60
CA LEU A 161 -5.11 8.69 -9.59
C LEU A 161 -6.06 7.76 -8.86
N ASN A 162 -7.37 7.99 -8.97
CA ASN A 162 -8.38 7.05 -8.50
C ASN A 162 -8.80 6.17 -9.67
N LEU A 163 -8.62 4.85 -9.55
CA LEU A 163 -8.91 3.91 -10.62
C LEU A 163 -10.36 3.41 -10.54
N TYR A 164 -11.00 3.37 -11.70
CA TYR A 164 -12.34 2.80 -11.90
C TYR A 164 -12.27 1.82 -13.05
N SER A 165 -12.99 0.72 -12.97
CA SER A 165 -13.04 -0.28 -14.04
C SER A 165 -14.42 -0.43 -14.65
N ALA A 166 -14.45 -0.74 -15.95
CA ALA A 166 -15.69 -0.99 -16.68
C ALA A 166 -16.42 -2.25 -16.16
N ARG A 167 -17.73 -2.14 -16.00
CA ARG A 167 -18.67 -3.21 -15.64
C ARG A 167 -19.83 -3.21 -16.64
N GLY A 168 -19.51 -3.52 -17.89
CA GLY A 168 -20.40 -3.36 -19.04
C GLY A 168 -20.17 -2.03 -19.77
N LYS A 169 -21.10 -1.67 -20.66
CA LYS A 169 -21.00 -0.47 -21.50
C LYS A 169 -21.27 0.78 -20.65
N ASP A 170 -20.30 1.69 -20.58
CA ASP A 170 -20.38 3.01 -19.92
C ASP A 170 -20.62 3.02 -18.40
N ASN A 171 -20.50 1.88 -17.72
CA ASN A 171 -20.61 1.80 -16.26
C ASN A 171 -19.24 1.55 -15.62
N TYR A 172 -18.75 2.49 -14.82
CA TYR A 172 -17.45 2.42 -14.16
C TYR A 172 -17.61 2.37 -12.65
N LEU A 173 -17.07 1.32 -12.02
CA LEU A 173 -17.08 1.16 -10.56
C LEU A 173 -15.68 1.43 -9.98
N PRO A 174 -15.59 2.00 -8.76
CA PRO A 174 -14.31 2.24 -8.12
C PRO A 174 -13.59 0.93 -7.78
N ASP A 175 -12.30 0.84 -8.12
CA ASP A 175 -11.48 -0.35 -7.85
C ASP A 175 -10.93 -0.39 -6.42
N ASN A 176 -11.20 0.64 -5.61
CA ASN A 176 -10.50 0.91 -4.36
C ASN A 176 -8.98 0.77 -4.54
N TYR A 177 -8.46 1.43 -5.58
CA TYR A 177 -7.08 1.41 -5.99
C TYR A 177 -6.70 2.83 -6.38
N ARG A 178 -5.73 3.37 -5.66
CA ARG A 178 -5.16 4.70 -5.92
C ARG A 178 -3.69 4.57 -6.30
N ILE A 179 -3.23 5.45 -7.16
CA ILE A 179 -1.81 5.60 -7.52
C ILE A 179 -1.37 7.00 -7.14
N MET A 180 -0.31 7.10 -6.35
CA MET A 180 0.38 8.36 -6.07
C MET A 180 1.32 8.67 -7.21
N VAL A 181 1.18 9.88 -7.77
CA VAL A 181 2.03 10.34 -8.87
C VAL A 181 3.28 11.03 -8.35
N TYR A 182 4.44 10.60 -8.83
CA TYR A 182 5.71 11.32 -8.71
C TYR A 182 6.41 11.44 -10.09
N SER A 183 7.41 12.31 -10.19
CA SER A 183 8.07 12.58 -11.47
C SER A 183 8.88 11.37 -11.93
N ASN A 184 8.80 11.06 -13.22
CA ASN A 184 9.42 9.90 -13.88
C ASN A 184 8.83 8.55 -13.42
N GLN A 185 7.59 8.54 -12.95
CA GLN A 185 6.87 7.32 -12.64
C GLN A 185 6.21 6.75 -13.89
N TYR A 186 6.38 5.45 -14.11
CA TYR A 186 5.74 4.74 -15.21
C TYR A 186 4.41 4.11 -14.79
N LEU A 187 3.47 4.06 -15.74
CA LEU A 187 2.35 3.14 -15.68
C LEU A 187 2.64 1.90 -16.52
N TYR A 188 1.93 0.81 -16.22
CA TYR A 188 2.06 -0.48 -16.88
C TYR A 188 0.66 -1.04 -17.17
N ALA A 189 0.59 -2.16 -17.90
CA ALA A 189 -0.69 -2.72 -18.36
C ALA A 189 -1.67 -3.02 -17.21
N TRP A 190 -1.19 -3.49 -16.05
CA TRP A 190 -2.04 -3.73 -14.87
C TRP A 190 -2.59 -2.45 -14.24
N HIS A 191 -2.10 -1.26 -14.59
CA HIS A 191 -2.70 0.02 -14.21
C HIS A 191 -3.86 0.40 -15.13
N ALA A 192 -3.80 0.01 -16.41
CA ALA A 192 -4.82 0.32 -17.41
C ALA A 192 -5.94 -0.74 -17.53
N ASN A 193 -5.71 -1.97 -17.10
CA ASN A 193 -6.71 -3.04 -17.17
C ASN A 193 -6.67 -3.92 -15.91
N ARG A 194 -7.82 -4.08 -15.24
CA ARG A 194 -7.95 -4.88 -14.00
C ARG A 194 -7.75 -6.38 -14.19
N ASN A 195 -7.89 -6.86 -15.42
CA ASN A 195 -7.72 -8.28 -15.77
C ASN A 195 -6.23 -8.65 -15.91
N VAL A 196 -5.33 -7.67 -15.83
CA VAL A 196 -3.87 -7.87 -15.82
C VAL A 196 -3.36 -7.63 -14.40
N SER A 197 -2.59 -8.58 -13.87
CA SER A 197 -1.99 -8.50 -12.52
C SER A 197 -0.47 -8.65 -12.62
N PRO A 198 0.32 -7.86 -11.87
CA PRO A 198 1.78 -7.96 -11.88
C PRO A 198 2.27 -9.14 -11.02
N ASN A 199 2.06 -10.36 -11.50
CA ASN A 199 2.43 -11.60 -10.82
C ASN A 199 3.43 -12.43 -11.65
N GLU A 200 3.77 -13.63 -11.19
CA GLU A 200 4.73 -14.53 -11.83
C GLU A 200 4.33 -15.01 -13.22
N LYS A 201 3.05 -14.89 -13.58
CA LYS A 201 2.49 -15.28 -14.89
C LYS A 201 2.36 -14.10 -15.85
N LEU A 202 2.85 -12.92 -15.49
CA LEU A 202 2.78 -11.73 -16.33
C LEU A 202 3.55 -11.91 -17.64
N ALA A 203 2.82 -11.78 -18.76
CA ALA A 203 3.41 -11.85 -20.10
C ALA A 203 4.44 -10.72 -20.34
N ASP A 204 5.51 -11.02 -21.08
CA ASP A 204 6.61 -10.07 -21.30
C ASP A 204 6.19 -8.75 -21.95
N ILE A 205 5.14 -8.78 -22.78
CA ILE A 205 4.57 -7.58 -23.39
C ILE A 205 4.06 -6.58 -22.35
N HIS A 206 3.53 -7.07 -21.22
CA HIS A 206 2.98 -6.25 -20.14
C HIS A 206 4.03 -5.75 -19.14
N LYS A 207 5.28 -6.20 -19.27
CA LYS A 207 6.43 -5.69 -18.48
C LYS A 207 6.96 -4.35 -19.02
N LYS A 208 6.51 -3.93 -20.20
CA LYS A 208 6.86 -2.64 -20.80
C LYS A 208 5.94 -1.54 -20.28
N PRO A 209 6.46 -0.32 -20.04
CA PRO A 209 5.64 0.79 -19.62
C PRO A 209 4.64 1.18 -20.72
N ILE A 210 3.46 1.62 -20.31
CA ILE A 210 2.40 2.12 -21.21
C ILE A 210 2.42 3.65 -21.34
N GLY A 211 3.11 4.30 -20.42
CA GLY A 211 3.28 5.75 -20.36
C GLY A 211 3.94 6.16 -19.04
N TYR A 212 4.22 7.45 -18.89
CA TYR A 212 4.86 7.96 -17.68
C TYR A 212 4.41 9.38 -17.36
N PHE A 213 4.54 9.74 -16.08
CA PHE A 213 4.34 11.08 -15.59
C PHE A 213 5.65 11.85 -15.52
N VAL A 214 5.61 13.12 -15.91
CA VAL A 214 6.71 14.06 -15.69
C VAL A 214 6.16 15.39 -15.23
N PHE A 215 6.85 16.02 -14.28
CA PHE A 215 6.58 17.39 -13.88
C PHE A 215 7.47 18.33 -14.69
N HIS A 216 6.89 19.09 -15.62
CA HIS A 216 7.61 19.94 -16.55
C HIS A 216 6.93 21.33 -16.63
N GLN A 217 7.73 22.40 -16.57
CA GLN A 217 7.23 23.79 -16.63
C GLN A 217 6.07 24.06 -15.64
N ASN A 218 6.20 23.57 -14.41
CA ASN A 218 5.19 23.72 -13.35
C ASN A 218 3.84 23.06 -13.67
N LYS A 219 3.83 22.05 -14.55
CA LYS A 219 2.66 21.26 -14.91
C LYS A 219 2.97 19.78 -14.82
N TRP A 220 1.99 19.01 -14.35
CA TRP A 220 2.03 17.56 -14.48
C TRP A 220 1.55 17.19 -15.87
N VAL A 221 2.29 16.32 -16.55
CA VAL A 221 1.87 15.75 -17.83
C VAL A 221 2.03 14.24 -17.79
N PHE A 222 1.12 13.54 -18.46
CA PHE A 222 1.26 12.12 -18.75
C PHE A 222 1.59 11.96 -20.23
N VAL A 223 2.65 11.21 -20.53
CA VAL A 223 3.06 10.88 -21.89
C VAL A 223 2.57 9.47 -22.21
N ASN A 224 1.71 9.35 -23.21
CA ASN A 224 1.21 8.07 -23.69
C ASN A 224 2.27 7.40 -24.58
N GLN A 225 2.71 6.19 -24.23
CA GLN A 225 3.71 5.45 -25.00
C GLN A 225 3.13 4.30 -25.81
N THR A 226 2.05 3.66 -25.35
CA THR A 226 1.57 2.43 -26.00
C THR A 226 0.05 2.28 -26.05
N LEU A 227 -0.73 3.16 -25.42
CA LEU A 227 -2.18 3.00 -25.36
C LEU A 227 -2.82 3.54 -26.66
N PRO A 228 -3.37 2.67 -27.53
CA PRO A 228 -3.84 3.11 -28.84
C PRO A 228 -5.14 3.92 -28.79
N LYS A 229 -5.95 3.72 -27.75
CA LYS A 229 -7.28 4.31 -27.58
C LYS A 229 -7.41 5.13 -26.30
N MET A 230 -6.30 5.69 -25.83
CA MET A 230 -6.35 6.57 -24.66
C MET A 230 -7.13 7.84 -25.01
N LYS A 231 -8.03 8.25 -24.11
CA LYS A 231 -8.86 9.45 -24.32
C LYS A 231 -8.95 10.29 -23.05
N ASP A 232 -8.83 11.60 -23.22
CA ASP A 232 -9.23 12.58 -22.22
C ASP A 232 -10.73 12.81 -22.34
N LEU A 233 -11.50 12.29 -21.38
CA LEU A 233 -12.95 12.42 -21.33
C LEU A 233 -13.40 13.77 -20.77
N THR A 234 -12.50 14.52 -20.13
CA THR A 234 -12.81 15.88 -19.64
C THR A 234 -12.83 16.87 -20.80
N GLU A 235 -11.90 16.73 -21.75
CA GLU A 235 -11.79 17.59 -22.92
C GLU A 235 -12.38 16.97 -24.20
N ASP A 236 -12.86 15.72 -24.12
CA ASP A 236 -13.33 14.90 -25.25
C ASP A 236 -12.30 14.80 -26.39
N LYS A 237 -11.04 14.53 -26.02
CA LYS A 237 -9.91 14.46 -26.95
C LYS A 237 -9.20 13.12 -26.88
N ASP A 238 -8.90 12.55 -28.03
CA ASP A 238 -8.00 11.40 -28.11
C ASP A 238 -6.59 11.82 -27.71
N VAL A 239 -5.87 10.91 -27.05
CA VAL A 239 -4.47 11.08 -26.66
C VAL A 239 -3.65 10.03 -27.43
N PRO A 240 -3.21 10.32 -28.67
CA PRO A 240 -2.47 9.36 -29.49
C PRO A 240 -1.17 8.88 -28.82
N ILE A 241 -0.66 7.74 -29.29
CA ILE A 241 0.66 7.26 -28.91
C ILE A 241 1.73 8.33 -29.24
N ASN A 242 2.68 8.52 -28.32
CA ASN A 242 3.71 9.57 -28.35
C ASN A 242 3.20 11.01 -28.20
N SER A 243 1.97 11.19 -27.72
CA SER A 243 1.44 12.49 -27.31
C SER A 243 1.40 12.62 -25.79
N MET A 244 1.12 13.82 -25.30
CA MET A 244 1.01 14.12 -23.88
C MET A 244 -0.29 14.81 -23.53
N VAL A 245 -0.78 14.58 -22.32
CA VAL A 245 -1.95 15.24 -21.74
C VAL A 245 -1.57 15.90 -20.43
N GLU A 246 -1.98 17.16 -20.25
CA GLU A 246 -1.81 17.88 -18.98
C GLU A 246 -2.73 17.27 -17.93
N ILE A 247 -2.18 17.03 -16.74
CA ILE A 247 -2.85 16.43 -15.59
C ILE A 247 -3.30 17.55 -14.66
N THR A 248 -4.61 17.66 -14.48
CA THR A 248 -5.26 18.69 -13.66
C THR A 248 -6.27 18.05 -12.71
N ASP A 249 -6.68 18.78 -11.68
CA ASP A 249 -7.72 18.30 -10.76
C ASP A 249 -9.03 17.99 -11.51
N GLY A 250 -9.67 16.88 -11.16
CA GLY A 250 -10.92 16.41 -11.78
C GLY A 250 -10.75 15.83 -13.20
N LYS A 251 -9.54 15.73 -13.74
CA LYS A 251 -9.32 15.18 -15.09
C LYS A 251 -9.68 13.70 -15.16
N LYS A 252 -10.37 13.30 -16.23
CA LYS A 252 -10.84 11.94 -16.48
C LYS A 252 -10.11 11.35 -17.69
N LEU A 253 -9.28 10.34 -17.47
CA LEU A 253 -8.51 9.69 -18.52
C LEU A 253 -8.96 8.24 -18.70
N LEU A 254 -9.52 7.92 -19.85
CA LEU A 254 -9.78 6.54 -20.25
C LEU A 254 -8.47 5.92 -20.74
N LEU A 255 -7.95 4.93 -20.01
CA LEU A 255 -6.71 4.25 -20.38
C LEU A 255 -6.96 3.10 -21.38
N SER A 256 -8.08 2.40 -21.24
CA SER A 256 -8.50 1.34 -22.15
C SER A 256 -10.03 1.23 -22.18
N ASP A 257 -10.60 1.02 -23.37
CA ASP A 257 -12.02 0.76 -23.63
C ASP A 257 -12.35 -0.74 -23.71
N GLU A 258 -11.36 -1.61 -23.52
CA GLU A 258 -11.52 -3.07 -23.55
C GLU A 258 -12.18 -3.60 -22.28
N ASP A 259 -12.54 -4.88 -22.27
CA ASP A 259 -13.04 -5.53 -21.05
C ASP A 259 -12.02 -5.45 -19.91
N GLY A 260 -12.48 -4.98 -18.75
CA GLY A 260 -11.63 -4.68 -17.60
C GLY A 260 -10.78 -3.41 -17.73
N GLY A 261 -10.91 -2.66 -18.82
CA GLY A 261 -10.26 -1.37 -19.03
C GLY A 261 -10.62 -0.35 -17.94
N ARG A 262 -9.66 0.54 -17.64
CA ARG A 262 -9.76 1.50 -16.55
C ARG A 262 -9.93 2.94 -17.01
N LEU A 263 -10.76 3.64 -16.25
CA LEU A 263 -10.89 5.08 -16.20
C LEU A 263 -10.13 5.59 -14.96
N VAL A 264 -9.37 6.66 -15.15
CA VAL A 264 -8.67 7.38 -14.09
C VAL A 264 -9.39 8.67 -13.80
N LEU A 265 -9.68 8.94 -12.53
CA LEU A 265 -10.05 10.27 -12.03
C LEU A 265 -8.87 10.86 -11.25
N VAL A 266 -8.33 11.97 -11.76
CA VAL A 266 -7.25 12.70 -11.13
C VAL A 266 -7.79 13.58 -10.01
N GLN A 267 -7.17 13.47 -8.84
CA GLN A 267 -7.37 14.37 -7.71
C GLN A 267 -6.04 15.04 -7.38
N MET A 268 -6.02 16.37 -7.29
CA MET A 268 -4.85 17.11 -6.86
C MET A 268 -4.88 17.37 -5.35
N VAL A 269 -3.78 17.04 -4.68
CA VAL A 269 -3.54 17.36 -3.27
C VAL A 269 -2.48 18.47 -3.20
N ASN A 270 -2.79 19.55 -2.49
CA ASN A 270 -1.85 20.64 -2.25
C ASN A 270 -1.20 20.45 -0.88
N GLY A 271 0.11 20.20 -0.86
CA GLY A 271 0.93 20.15 0.36
C GLY A 271 1.36 21.52 0.85
#